data_AF-A0A0C9UWG4-F1
#
_entry.id   AF-A0A0C9UWG4-F1
#
_cell.length_a   1.000
_cell.length_b   1.000
_cell.length_c   1.000
_cell.angle_alpha   90.00
_cell.angle_beta   90.00
_cell.angle_gamma   90.00
#
_symmetry.space_group_name_H-M   'P 1'
#
loop_
_entity.id
_entity.type
_entity.pdbx_description
1 polymer ?
#
loop_
_entity_poly.entity_id
_entity_poly.type
_entity_poly.pdbx_seq_one_letter_code
_entity_poly.pdbx_strand_id
1 'polypeptide(L)'
;PSAQEQEELQRLISTANDHMVSYQKDMQLLMTTMGRLRAAQAHVKEYIFRQRAIFAPIRRLPDDILMRIFEESAGPVTQYGTFAWTLTAVCKRWRAVGFACASLW
;
A
#
# COMPACT_ATOMS: atom_id res chain seq x y z
N PRO A 1 0.78 58.69 -12.19
CA PRO A 1 -0.15 57.89 -13.04
C PRO A 1 -1.42 58.69 -13.31
N SER A 2 -1.85 58.74 -14.56
CA SER A 2 -3.15 59.31 -14.93
C SER A 2 -4.29 58.38 -14.47
N ALA A 3 -5.50 58.90 -14.31
CA ALA A 3 -6.66 58.10 -13.93
C ALA A 3 -6.94 56.95 -14.94
N GLN A 4 -6.63 57.17 -16.21
CA GLN A 4 -6.77 56.17 -17.27
C GLN A 4 -5.77 55.01 -17.12
N GLU A 5 -4.52 55.32 -16.80
CA GLU A 5 -3.49 54.29 -16.53
C GLU A 5 -3.85 53.44 -15.29
N GLN A 6 -4.43 54.07 -14.26
CA GLN A 6 -4.90 53.35 -13.08
C GLN A 6 -6.06 52.39 -13.40
N GLU A 7 -7.00 52.84 -14.24
CA GLU A 7 -8.14 52.02 -14.64
C GLU A 7 -7.72 50.83 -15.51
N GLU A 8 -6.79 51.04 -16.43
CA GLU A 8 -6.24 49.97 -17.28
C GLU A 8 -5.50 48.91 -16.44
N LEU A 9 -4.65 49.34 -15.50
CA LEU A 9 -3.97 48.43 -14.57
C LEU A 9 -4.97 47.62 -13.73
N GLN A 10 -6.04 48.25 -13.25
CA GLN A 10 -7.06 47.57 -12.46
C GLN A 10 -7.77 46.47 -13.27
N ARG A 11 -8.07 46.73 -14.56
CA ARG A 11 -8.68 45.72 -15.45
C ARG A 11 -7.75 44.54 -15.70
N LEU A 12 -6.46 44.79 -15.92
CA LEU A 12 -5.47 43.73 -16.11
C LEU A 12 -5.34 42.85 -14.87
N ILE A 13 -5.29 43.46 -13.68
CA ILE A 13 -5.25 42.73 -12.41
C ILE A 13 -6.52 41.89 -12.22
N SER A 14 -7.71 42.44 -12.54
CA SER A 14 -8.96 41.69 -12.46
C SER A 14 -8.94 40.45 -13.37
N THR A 15 -8.52 40.64 -14.62
CA THR A 15 -8.41 39.54 -15.60
C THR A 15 -7.44 38.46 -15.13
N ALA A 16 -6.29 38.86 -14.58
CA ALA A 16 -5.30 37.93 -14.05
C ALA A 16 -5.84 37.16 -12.83
N ASN A 17 -6.62 37.80 -11.96
CA ASN A 17 -7.27 37.15 -10.83
C ASN A 17 -8.30 36.11 -11.30
N ASP A 18 -9.10 36.41 -12.33
CA ASP A 18 -10.07 35.47 -12.87
C ASP A 18 -9.38 34.21 -13.44
N HIS A 19 -8.27 34.40 -14.17
CA HIS A 19 -7.45 33.28 -14.64
C HIS A 19 -6.87 32.46 -13.49
N MET A 20 -6.37 33.11 -12.44
CA MET A 20 -5.83 32.43 -11.26
C MET A 20 -6.89 31.55 -10.60
N VAL A 21 -8.13 32.06 -10.44
CA VAL A 21 -9.26 31.29 -9.91
C VAL A 21 -9.59 30.10 -10.80
N SER A 22 -9.54 30.26 -12.13
CA SER A 22 -9.75 29.15 -13.07
C SER A 22 -8.69 28.07 -12.89
N TYR A 23 -7.41 28.42 -12.86
CA TYR A 23 -6.33 27.46 -12.69
C TYR A 23 -6.38 26.74 -11.34
N GLN A 24 -6.79 27.42 -10.27
CA GLN A 24 -7.00 26.78 -8.97
C GLN A 24 -8.10 25.70 -9.03
N LYS A 25 -9.20 25.97 -9.74
CA LYS A 25 -10.27 24.97 -9.94
C LYS A 25 -9.78 23.76 -10.72
N ASP A 26 -9.04 23.99 -11.81
CA ASP A 26 -8.49 22.91 -12.63
C ASP A 26 -7.50 22.06 -11.83
N MET A 27 -6.64 22.69 -11.03
CA MET A 27 -5.71 22.00 -10.15
C MET A 27 -6.44 21.15 -9.10
N GLN A 28 -7.51 21.68 -8.52
CA GLN A 28 -8.33 20.94 -7.55
C GLN A 28 -9.01 19.71 -8.20
N LEU A 29 -9.54 19.87 -9.42
CA LEU A 29 -10.14 18.78 -10.19
C LEU A 29 -9.10 17.68 -10.51
N LEU A 30 -7.91 18.07 -10.96
CA LEU A 30 -6.82 17.15 -11.26
C LEU A 30 -6.35 16.41 -10.01
N MET A 31 -6.18 17.10 -8.88
CA MET A 31 -5.79 16.49 -7.61
C MET A 31 -6.83 15.47 -7.13
N THR A 32 -8.12 15.80 -7.26
CA THR A 32 -9.23 14.89 -6.92
C THR A 32 -9.21 13.65 -7.80
N THR A 33 -9.02 13.84 -9.10
CA THR A 33 -8.93 12.74 -10.08
C THR A 33 -7.73 11.84 -9.80
N MET A 34 -6.56 12.41 -9.53
CA MET A 34 -5.35 11.68 -9.18
C MET A 34 -5.54 10.88 -7.88
N GLY A 35 -6.20 11.45 -6.87
CA GLY A 35 -6.55 10.76 -5.63
C GLY A 35 -7.40 9.51 -5.89
N ARG A 36 -8.46 9.65 -6.70
CA ARG A 36 -9.34 8.54 -7.08
C ARG A 36 -8.58 7.43 -7.82
N LEU A 37 -7.71 7.78 -8.78
CA LEU A 37 -6.93 6.81 -9.54
C LEU A 37 -5.92 6.07 -8.66
N ARG A 38 -5.25 6.76 -7.71
CA ARG A 38 -4.36 6.11 -6.74
C ARG A 38 -5.10 5.10 -5.86
N ALA A 39 -6.29 5.46 -5.37
CA ALA A 39 -7.12 4.54 -4.59
C ALA A 39 -7.53 3.31 -5.39
N ALA A 40 -7.98 3.50 -6.64
CA ALA A 40 -8.32 2.39 -7.55
C ALA A 40 -7.10 1.50 -7.82
N GLN A 41 -5.94 2.08 -8.07
CA GLN A 41 -4.69 1.35 -8.29
C GLN A 41 -4.30 0.53 -7.06
N ALA A 42 -4.39 1.10 -5.86
CA ALA A 42 -4.10 0.39 -4.61
C ALA A 42 -5.06 -0.81 -4.42
N HIS A 43 -6.36 -0.60 -4.66
CA HIS A 43 -7.36 -1.66 -4.58
C HIS A 43 -7.06 -2.81 -5.57
N VAL A 44 -6.75 -2.51 -6.83
CA VAL A 44 -6.43 -3.53 -7.83
C VAL A 44 -5.13 -4.26 -7.50
N LYS A 45 -4.10 -3.56 -7.01
CA LYS A 45 -2.85 -4.20 -6.55
C LYS A 45 -3.11 -5.20 -5.43
N GLU A 46 -3.89 -4.81 -4.44
CA GLU A 46 -4.26 -5.68 -3.32
C GLU A 46 -5.09 -6.88 -3.78
N TYR A 47 -6.03 -6.67 -4.70
CA TYR A 47 -6.78 -7.76 -5.32
C TYR A 47 -5.86 -8.76 -6.01
N ILE A 48 -4.95 -8.31 -6.89
CA ILE A 48 -4.00 -9.16 -7.61
C ILE A 48 -3.11 -9.93 -6.63
N PHE A 49 -2.61 -9.26 -5.59
CA PHE A 49 -1.78 -9.89 -4.56
C PHE A 49 -2.51 -11.06 -3.89
N ARG A 50 -3.77 -10.84 -3.46
CA ARG A 50 -4.60 -11.89 -2.85
C ARG A 50 -4.86 -13.06 -3.80
N GLN A 51 -5.16 -12.80 -5.08
CA GLN A 51 -5.38 -13.86 -6.06
C GLN A 51 -4.10 -14.66 -6.33
N ARG A 52 -2.95 -13.99 -6.50
CA ARG A 52 -1.66 -14.66 -6.69
C ARG A 52 -1.28 -15.53 -5.50
N ALA A 53 -1.60 -15.10 -4.28
CA ALA A 53 -1.34 -15.88 -3.09
C ALA A 53 -2.02 -17.26 -3.13
N ILE A 54 -3.16 -17.42 -3.82
CA ILE A 54 -3.84 -18.72 -4.01
C ILE A 54 -3.00 -19.72 -4.78
N PHE A 55 -2.25 -19.24 -5.76
CA PHE A 55 -1.38 -20.06 -6.58
C PHE A 55 0.05 -20.13 -6.03
N ALA A 56 0.32 -19.55 -4.86
CA ALA A 56 1.64 -19.58 -4.26
C ALA A 56 2.09 -21.05 -4.03
N PRO A 57 3.29 -21.44 -4.47
CA PRO A 57 3.79 -22.81 -4.33
C PRO A 57 3.70 -23.36 -2.91
N ILE A 58 3.90 -22.50 -1.92
CA ILE A 58 3.84 -22.84 -0.49
C ILE A 58 2.51 -23.47 -0.05
N ARG A 59 1.39 -23.15 -0.73
CA ARG A 59 0.07 -23.75 -0.42
C ARG A 59 -0.03 -25.21 -0.86
N ARG A 60 0.78 -25.64 -1.83
CA ARG A 60 0.81 -27.01 -2.37
C ARG A 60 1.83 -27.90 -1.68
N LEU A 61 2.70 -27.32 -0.86
CA LEU A 61 3.67 -28.10 -0.10
C LEU A 61 2.93 -29.01 0.88
N PRO A 62 3.37 -30.26 1.07
CA PRO A 62 3.01 -31.08 2.21
C PRO A 62 3.36 -30.41 3.56
N ASP A 63 2.72 -30.84 4.64
CA ASP A 63 2.93 -30.24 5.97
C ASP A 63 4.33 -30.54 6.54
N ASP A 64 4.92 -31.69 6.24
CA ASP A 64 6.29 -32.06 6.61
C ASP A 64 7.33 -31.17 5.93
N ILE A 65 7.14 -30.85 4.64
CA ILE A 65 8.02 -29.91 3.92
C ILE A 65 7.85 -28.49 4.47
N LEU A 66 6.61 -28.08 4.77
CA LEU A 66 6.35 -26.78 5.38
C LEU A 66 6.98 -26.67 6.77
N MET A 67 6.91 -27.73 7.57
CA MET A 67 7.55 -27.82 8.88
C MET A 67 9.06 -27.70 8.75
N ARG A 68 9.68 -28.42 7.81
CA ARG A 68 11.12 -28.31 7.56
C ARG A 68 11.54 -26.89 7.19
N ILE A 69 10.75 -26.19 6.38
CA ILE A 69 11.00 -24.77 6.06
C ILE A 69 10.98 -23.91 7.33
N PHE A 70 10.04 -24.14 8.24
CA PHE A 70 9.97 -23.38 9.50
C PHE A 70 11.23 -23.60 10.35
N GLU A 71 11.68 -24.85 10.48
CA GLU A 71 12.88 -25.20 11.25
C GLU A 71 14.14 -24.53 10.70
N GLU A 72 14.35 -24.59 9.38
CA GLU A 72 15.50 -23.96 8.72
C GLU A 72 15.43 -22.43 8.80
N SER A 73 14.21 -21.86 8.89
CA SER A 73 14.00 -20.41 8.96
C SER A 73 14.08 -19.84 10.38
N ALA A 74 13.94 -20.68 11.41
CA ALA A 74 13.87 -20.24 12.81
C ALA A 74 15.19 -19.66 13.34
N GLY A 75 16.32 -19.94 12.67
CA GLY A 75 17.65 -19.49 13.09
C GLY A 75 17.99 -19.90 14.54
N PRO A 76 19.06 -19.35 15.14
CA PRO A 76 19.31 -19.54 16.57
C PRO A 76 18.18 -18.91 17.39
N VAL A 77 17.59 -19.69 18.31
CA VAL A 77 16.45 -19.33 19.20
C VAL A 77 16.59 -17.95 19.86
N THR A 78 17.82 -17.49 20.09
CA THR A 78 18.13 -16.20 20.72
C THR A 78 17.94 -14.96 19.83
N GLN A 79 17.84 -15.11 18.51
CA GLN A 79 17.69 -13.98 17.58
C GLN A 79 16.23 -13.70 17.19
N TYR A 80 15.33 -14.66 17.40
CA TYR A 80 13.98 -14.64 16.83
C TYR A 80 12.90 -15.11 17.80
N GLY A 81 12.93 -14.66 19.06
CA GLY A 81 11.91 -15.03 20.08
C GLY A 81 10.44 -14.77 19.68
N THR A 82 10.19 -14.08 18.56
CA THR A 82 8.86 -13.83 17.99
C THR A 82 8.56 -14.62 16.71
N PHE A 83 9.47 -15.43 16.19
CA PHE A 83 9.30 -16.10 14.89
C PHE A 83 8.20 -17.15 14.91
N ALA A 84 8.15 -18.01 15.92
CA ALA A 84 7.06 -18.97 16.10
C ALA A 84 5.69 -18.27 16.16
N TRP A 85 5.61 -17.17 16.90
CA TRP A 85 4.39 -16.34 16.98
C TRP A 85 4.03 -15.70 15.63
N THR A 86 5.02 -15.24 14.88
CA THR A 86 4.84 -14.64 13.55
C THR A 86 4.32 -15.67 12.55
N LEU A 87 4.91 -16.87 12.51
CA LEU A 87 4.47 -17.97 11.64
C LEU A 87 3.04 -18.41 11.96
N THR A 88 2.72 -18.60 13.23
CA THR A 88 1.39 -19.07 13.67
C THR A 88 0.30 -18.02 13.50
N ALA A 89 0.65 -16.76 13.22
CA ALA A 89 -0.29 -15.70 12.87
C ALA A 89 -0.72 -15.71 11.38
N VAL A 90 0.02 -16.37 10.49
CA VAL A 90 -0.19 -16.27 9.03
C VAL A 90 -1.53 -16.85 8.58
N CYS A 91 -1.81 -18.12 8.87
CA CYS A 91 -3.10 -18.76 8.56
C CYS A 91 -3.35 -20.00 9.44
N LYS A 92 -4.57 -20.56 9.38
CA LYS A 92 -4.94 -21.75 10.17
C LYS A 92 -3.99 -22.94 9.95
N ARG A 93 -3.56 -23.17 8.71
CA ARG A 93 -2.66 -24.28 8.37
C ARG A 93 -1.26 -24.05 8.97
N TRP A 94 -0.69 -22.87 8.79
CA TRP A 94 0.62 -22.52 9.36
C TRP A 94 0.61 -22.56 10.88
N ARG A 95 -0.51 -22.18 11.50
CA ARG A 95 -0.71 -22.34 12.94
C ARG A 95 -0.65 -23.79 13.39
N ALA A 96 -1.37 -24.67 12.70
CA ALA A 96 -1.37 -26.10 13.02
C ALA A 96 0.04 -26.71 12.88
N VAL A 97 0.72 -26.43 11.76
CA VAL A 97 2.10 -26.91 11.52
C VAL A 97 3.08 -26.31 12.53
N GLY A 98 2.99 -25.02 12.82
CA GLY A 98 3.88 -24.34 13.78
C GLY A 98 3.73 -24.85 15.22
N PHE A 99 2.52 -25.20 15.66
CA PHE A 99 2.34 -25.83 16.97
C PHE A 99 2.77 -27.31 17.00
N ALA A 100 2.75 -28.01 15.86
CA ALA A 100 3.28 -29.37 15.77
C ALA A 100 4.83 -29.40 15.73
N CYS A 101 5.47 -28.28 15.39
CA CYS A 101 6.92 -28.17 15.27
C CYS A 101 7.54 -27.73 16.61
N ALA A 102 7.91 -28.71 17.45
CA ALA A 102 8.45 -28.47 18.79
C ALA A 102 9.76 -27.66 18.79
N SER A 103 10.57 -27.75 17.74
CA SER A 103 11.84 -27.03 17.55
C SER A 103 11.69 -25.51 17.37
N LEU A 104 10.47 -25.00 17.16
CA LEU A 104 10.20 -23.56 17.07
C LEU A 104 10.04 -22.85 18.42
N TRP A 105 9.89 -23.62 19.50
CA TRP A 105 9.56 -23.13 20.85
C TRP A 105 10.71 -23.41 21.82
#